data_AF-A0A1Z9Q9I8-F1
#
_entry.id   AF-A0A1Z9Q9I8-F1
#
_cell.length_a   1.000
_cell.length_b   1.000
_cell.length_c   1.000
_cell.angle_alpha   90.00
_cell.angle_beta   90.00
_cell.angle_gamma   90.00
#
_symmetry.space_group_name_H-M   'P 1'
#
loop_
_entity.id
_entity.type
_entity.pdbx_description
1 polymer ?
#
loop_
_entity_poly.entity_id
_entity_poly.type
_entity_poly.pdbx_seq_one_letter_code
_entity_poly.pdbx_strand_id
1 'polypeptide(L)'
;MFTTSSPIGIPTPEARSRPIMASQPYSPRNWWTNSSMACREGERRPGSSEIPESSHQVYMLDPDSSSGPFPRIQMQTSSGSIRRILVATDSLKGTCTAIEAAAAIGDAIAARVPGVEVDRCPLGDGGEGTLEVLAADRRLRLESRSVIGPRRDRPRIDARFGISTDRRLAVVELAEAAGLHLLAVKDRNPRWTGTGGVGELLRAARGRLESDVGARPILIVTLGGSGTVDGGVGALSTMGVEFRDRDEPLESPLVGHDLARIERVDIPARVRAEWAGIDLRVATDVHNPLTGPMGAARVFGPQKGADEWTVDFLEDGLESWIEVMGGCVGIDRATEAASSPGAGAAGGIGFALQAMFEARLESGFDLVADRIGLEDRVRAADLVVTSEGRLDAQSMMGKATGRLLDLSTLHGTPVAAIPGSVGDLPDEVRARFSWIRSLVDTCGASISTSDPSAAMAAAVRLEFTDPTETAG
;
A
#
# COMPACT_ATOMS: atom_id res chain seq x y z
N MET A 1 -77.86 -1.05 6.13
CA MET A 1 -78.00 -2.11 5.10
C MET A 1 -76.57 -2.57 4.79
N PHE A 2 -76.20 -3.85 4.94
CA PHE A 2 -76.50 -4.98 4.03
C PHE A 2 -76.00 -4.66 2.60
N THR A 3 -75.13 -5.42 1.89
CA THR A 3 -74.44 -6.74 2.03
C THR A 3 -73.30 -6.82 0.94
N THR A 4 -72.28 -7.71 0.85
CA THR A 4 -71.83 -8.94 1.56
C THR A 4 -70.33 -9.27 1.26
N SER A 5 -69.70 -10.08 2.14
CA SER A 5 -68.72 -11.17 1.91
C SER A 5 -67.68 -11.20 0.76
N SER A 6 -66.38 -11.20 1.15
CA SER A 6 -65.37 -12.32 1.10
C SER A 6 -65.43 -13.47 0.04
N PRO A 7 -64.35 -14.25 -0.18
CA PRO A 7 -62.90 -13.91 -0.26
C PRO A 7 -62.10 -14.69 -1.36
N ILE A 8 -60.94 -14.17 -1.80
CA ILE A 8 -59.89 -14.88 -2.58
C ILE A 8 -58.53 -14.24 -2.22
N GLY A 9 -57.38 -14.91 -2.07
CA GLY A 9 -57.05 -16.34 -2.06
C GLY A 9 -55.51 -16.50 -2.12
N ILE A 10 -54.88 -17.26 -1.22
CA ILE A 10 -53.41 -17.32 -1.07
C ILE A 10 -52.79 -18.32 -2.06
N PRO A 11 -51.77 -17.93 -2.86
CA PRO A 11 -50.95 -18.87 -3.61
C PRO A 11 -49.69 -19.26 -2.82
N THR A 12 -49.57 -20.55 -2.50
CA THR A 12 -48.29 -21.15 -2.06
C THR A 12 -47.34 -21.34 -3.25
N PRO A 13 -46.01 -21.18 -3.08
CA PRO A 13 -45.06 -21.38 -4.18
C PRO A 13 -44.90 -22.88 -4.53
N GLU A 14 -45.11 -23.24 -5.79
CA GLU A 14 -44.76 -24.57 -6.31
C GLU A 14 -43.24 -24.75 -6.40
N ALA A 15 -42.71 -25.83 -5.83
CA ALA A 15 -41.33 -26.23 -6.06
C ALA A 15 -41.15 -26.76 -7.49
N ARG A 16 -40.35 -26.07 -8.32
CA ARG A 16 -39.93 -26.57 -9.65
C ARG A 16 -38.44 -26.84 -9.69
N SER A 17 -38.10 -28.10 -9.44
CA SER A 17 -36.75 -28.63 -9.65
C SER A 17 -36.32 -28.49 -11.11
N ARG A 18 -35.07 -28.05 -11.31
CA ARG A 18 -34.34 -28.11 -12.58
C ARG A 18 -32.99 -28.78 -12.33
N PRO A 19 -32.42 -29.49 -13.33
CA PRO A 19 -31.35 -30.46 -13.09
C PRO A 19 -30.01 -29.78 -12.77
N ILE A 20 -29.28 -30.36 -11.81
CA ILE A 20 -27.90 -30.00 -11.50
C ILE A 20 -27.02 -30.50 -12.65
N MET A 21 -26.41 -29.58 -13.39
CA MET A 21 -25.35 -29.90 -14.35
C MET A 21 -24.01 -29.79 -13.63
N ALA A 22 -23.29 -30.91 -13.48
CA ALA A 22 -22.08 -30.97 -12.67
C ALA A 22 -20.87 -30.34 -13.39
N SER A 23 -20.61 -29.06 -13.13
CA SER A 23 -19.32 -28.43 -13.43
C SER A 23 -18.26 -28.89 -12.42
N GLN A 24 -17.08 -29.29 -12.90
CA GLN A 24 -15.98 -29.75 -12.05
C GLN A 24 -15.41 -28.59 -11.21
N PRO A 25 -15.05 -28.80 -9.94
CA PRO A 25 -14.37 -27.78 -9.14
C PRO A 25 -12.94 -27.58 -9.64
N TYR A 26 -12.64 -26.39 -10.15
CA TYR A 26 -11.28 -25.98 -10.49
C TYR A 26 -10.49 -25.73 -9.20
N SER A 27 -9.53 -26.61 -8.89
CA SER A 27 -8.72 -26.50 -7.68
C SER A 27 -7.57 -25.49 -7.88
N PRO A 28 -7.54 -24.36 -7.14
CA PRO A 28 -6.32 -23.57 -7.02
C PRO A 28 -5.29 -24.39 -6.23
N ARG A 29 -4.20 -24.78 -6.88
CA ARG A 29 -3.09 -25.47 -6.20
C ARG A 29 -2.28 -24.46 -5.40
N ASN A 30 -2.32 -24.56 -4.07
CA ASN A 30 -1.38 -23.87 -3.19
C ASN A 30 0.03 -24.47 -3.38
N TRP A 31 0.97 -23.69 -3.93
CA TRP A 31 2.35 -24.10 -4.24
C TRP A 31 3.39 -23.53 -3.27
N TRP A 32 3.10 -23.48 -1.96
CA TRP A 32 4.07 -23.08 -0.93
C TRP A 32 3.99 -23.95 0.33
N THR A 33 4.77 -25.04 0.37
CA THR A 33 5.24 -25.71 1.61
C THR A 33 6.28 -26.79 1.28
N ASN A 34 7.13 -27.10 2.27
CA ASN A 34 8.09 -28.21 2.32
C ASN A 34 9.24 -28.26 1.30
N SER A 35 10.41 -27.81 1.75
CA SER A 35 11.69 -28.53 1.56
C SER A 35 12.48 -28.54 2.88
N SER A 36 11.93 -29.22 3.89
CA SER A 36 12.57 -29.40 5.21
C SER A 36 12.19 -30.74 5.83
N MET A 37 12.59 -31.85 5.20
CA MET A 37 12.50 -33.17 5.82
C MET A 37 13.70 -33.41 6.75
N ALA A 38 13.43 -33.76 8.01
CA ALA A 38 14.44 -34.19 8.96
C ALA A 38 14.71 -35.69 8.82
N CYS A 39 15.98 -36.09 8.79
CA CYS A 39 16.40 -37.47 9.02
C CYS A 39 17.02 -37.56 10.42
N ARG A 40 16.54 -38.51 11.24
CA ARG A 40 17.15 -38.87 12.53
C ARG A 40 17.96 -40.16 12.41
N GLU A 41 19.09 -40.16 13.09
CA GLU A 41 19.66 -41.26 13.91
C GLU A 41 19.67 -42.68 13.30
N GLY A 42 20.86 -43.10 12.84
CA GLY A 42 21.26 -44.49 12.69
C GLY A 42 22.72 -44.67 13.15
N GLU A 43 23.01 -45.65 14.00
CA GLU A 43 24.33 -45.77 14.64
C GLU A 43 25.37 -46.55 13.81
N ARG A 44 26.64 -46.07 13.80
CA ARG A 44 27.90 -46.77 14.20
C ARG A 44 29.14 -46.32 13.41
N ARG A 45 30.27 -46.35 14.10
CA ARG A 45 31.66 -46.05 13.64
C ARG A 45 32.42 -47.38 13.42
N PRO A 46 33.71 -47.42 13.00
CA PRO A 46 34.61 -46.34 12.57
C PRO A 46 35.30 -46.57 11.20
N GLY A 47 35.92 -45.51 10.66
CA GLY A 47 36.86 -45.55 9.53
C GLY A 47 37.63 -44.23 9.44
N SER A 48 38.91 -44.28 9.05
CA SER A 48 39.83 -43.14 9.13
C SER A 48 40.33 -42.69 7.75
N SER A 49 40.22 -41.39 7.45
CA SER A 49 41.12 -40.69 6.52
C SER A 49 41.06 -39.17 6.73
N GLU A 50 42.19 -38.53 6.48
CA GLU A 50 42.55 -37.12 6.67
C GLU A 50 41.57 -36.08 6.10
N ILE A 51 41.59 -34.88 6.70
CA ILE A 51 40.97 -33.65 6.16
C ILE A 51 42.09 -32.84 5.46
N PRO A 52 42.00 -32.58 4.15
CA PRO A 52 42.79 -31.53 3.50
C PRO A 52 42.08 -30.18 3.64
N GLU A 53 42.83 -29.13 3.97
CA GLU A 53 42.34 -27.75 3.86
C GLU A 53 42.20 -27.36 2.38
N SER A 54 41.09 -26.75 2.00
CA SER A 54 40.89 -26.20 0.65
C SER A 54 40.36 -24.76 0.68
N SER A 55 41.32 -23.84 0.65
CA SER A 55 41.28 -22.54 -0.06
C SER A 55 39.91 -21.89 -0.34
N HIS A 56 39.69 -20.69 0.19
CA HIS A 56 38.65 -19.78 -0.32
C HIS A 56 38.86 -19.49 -1.82
N GLN A 57 38.03 -20.08 -2.69
CA GLN A 57 37.89 -19.59 -4.06
C GLN A 57 36.95 -18.38 -4.06
N VAL A 58 37.54 -17.20 -4.23
CA VAL A 58 36.80 -16.01 -4.65
C VAL A 58 36.35 -16.25 -6.09
N TYR A 59 35.03 -16.28 -6.33
CA TYR A 59 34.48 -16.28 -7.67
C TYR A 59 34.71 -14.91 -8.31
N MET A 60 35.85 -14.76 -8.98
CA MET A 60 36.06 -13.72 -10.00
C MET A 60 35.01 -13.92 -11.09
N LEU A 61 34.04 -13.01 -11.19
CA LEU A 61 33.12 -12.96 -12.32
C LEU A 61 33.90 -12.53 -13.56
N ASP A 62 33.75 -13.29 -14.64
CA ASP A 62 34.38 -13.02 -15.94
C ASP A 62 33.67 -11.81 -16.61
N PRO A 63 34.35 -10.67 -16.84
CA PRO A 63 33.69 -9.46 -17.32
C PRO A 63 33.06 -9.58 -18.72
N ASP A 64 33.61 -10.45 -19.58
CA ASP A 64 33.28 -10.48 -21.00
C ASP A 64 32.16 -11.47 -21.37
N SER A 65 31.64 -12.27 -20.42
CA SER A 65 30.64 -13.31 -20.68
C SER A 65 29.19 -12.78 -20.83
N SER A 66 28.98 -11.66 -21.53
CA SER A 66 27.71 -10.92 -21.58
C SER A 66 27.13 -10.67 -22.99
N SER A 67 27.12 -11.69 -23.84
CA SER A 67 26.49 -11.68 -25.19
C SER A 67 24.95 -11.75 -25.17
N GLY A 68 24.30 -10.85 -24.41
CA GLY A 68 22.84 -10.66 -24.42
C GLY A 68 22.33 -9.90 -25.65
N PRO A 69 21.04 -10.03 -26.02
CA PRO A 69 20.49 -9.45 -27.26
C PRO A 69 20.13 -7.96 -27.17
N PHE A 70 20.51 -7.27 -26.09
CA PHE A 70 20.17 -5.87 -25.85
C PHE A 70 21.35 -4.95 -26.21
N PRO A 71 21.14 -3.87 -26.98
CA PRO A 71 22.19 -2.89 -27.22
C PRO A 71 22.50 -2.16 -25.91
N ARG A 72 23.79 -2.15 -25.50
CA ARG A 72 24.25 -1.28 -24.42
C ARG A 72 23.90 0.17 -24.77
N ILE A 73 23.38 0.94 -23.81
CA ILE A 73 23.15 2.38 -24.03
C ILE A 73 24.51 3.06 -24.21
N GLN A 74 24.82 3.45 -25.45
CA GLN A 74 25.72 4.57 -25.68
C GLN A 74 25.06 5.80 -25.04
N MET A 75 25.79 6.57 -24.24
CA MET A 75 25.25 7.69 -23.46
C MET A 75 24.92 8.93 -24.30
N GLN A 76 24.36 8.74 -25.50
CA GLN A 76 23.97 9.75 -26.46
C GLN A 76 22.52 9.51 -26.89
N THR A 77 21.65 10.46 -26.55
CA THR A 77 20.35 10.59 -27.22
C THR A 77 20.55 11.14 -28.63
N SER A 78 19.48 11.23 -29.41
CA SER A 78 19.48 11.95 -30.70
C SER A 78 19.71 13.47 -30.57
N SER A 79 19.82 14.03 -29.36
CA SER A 79 20.05 15.45 -29.07
C SER A 79 21.34 15.75 -28.27
N GLY A 80 21.95 14.77 -27.60
CA GLY A 80 23.22 14.97 -26.89
C GLY A 80 23.54 13.93 -25.80
N SER A 81 24.56 14.22 -25.00
CA SER A 81 24.90 13.43 -23.81
C SER A 81 23.82 13.55 -22.73
N ILE A 82 23.43 12.43 -22.11
CA ILE A 82 22.55 12.42 -20.92
C ILE A 82 23.15 13.34 -19.83
N ARG A 83 22.38 14.31 -19.35
CA ARG A 83 22.79 15.29 -18.33
C ARG A 83 22.02 15.16 -17.03
N ARG A 84 20.74 14.76 -17.07
CA ARG A 84 19.90 14.56 -15.88
C ARG A 84 19.17 13.23 -15.93
N ILE A 85 19.32 12.46 -14.85
CA ILE A 85 18.60 11.20 -14.63
C ILE A 85 17.69 11.37 -13.42
N LEU A 86 16.41 11.04 -13.61
CA LEU A 86 15.43 10.96 -12.53
C LEU A 86 15.35 9.52 -12.00
N VAL A 87 15.77 9.29 -10.77
CA VAL A 87 15.65 8.00 -10.08
C VAL A 87 14.35 8.01 -9.28
N ALA A 88 13.28 7.44 -9.85
CA ALA A 88 11.93 7.47 -9.32
C ALA A 88 11.42 6.04 -9.00
N THR A 89 11.56 5.63 -7.74
CA THR A 89 11.42 4.23 -7.29
C THR A 89 10.32 4.04 -6.26
N ASP A 90 9.53 2.97 -6.39
CA ASP A 90 8.69 2.43 -5.31
C ASP A 90 9.54 1.55 -4.38
N SER A 91 8.96 1.20 -3.24
CA SER A 91 9.42 0.18 -2.30
C SER A 91 9.55 -1.21 -2.94
N LEU A 92 10.62 -1.93 -2.54
CA LEU A 92 10.71 -3.37 -2.73
C LEU A 92 10.10 -3.99 -1.48
N LYS A 93 8.78 -4.16 -1.48
CA LYS A 93 7.96 -4.48 -0.30
C LYS A 93 8.47 -5.73 0.43
N GLY A 94 8.94 -5.55 1.67
CA GLY A 94 9.59 -6.57 2.49
C GLY A 94 11.11 -6.72 2.30
N THR A 95 11.76 -5.81 1.58
CA THR A 95 13.21 -5.83 1.28
C THR A 95 13.88 -4.46 1.47
N CYS A 96 13.37 -3.39 0.87
CA CYS A 96 13.83 -2.02 1.14
C CYS A 96 12.76 -0.96 0.80
N THR A 97 12.89 0.22 1.40
CA THR A 97 12.02 1.38 1.19
C THR A 97 12.28 2.06 -0.16
N ALA A 98 11.31 2.86 -0.62
CA ALA A 98 11.47 3.72 -1.79
C ALA A 98 12.67 4.69 -1.66
N ILE A 99 12.96 5.17 -0.45
CA ILE A 99 14.07 6.09 -0.15
C ILE A 99 15.42 5.38 -0.29
N GLU A 100 15.55 4.18 0.26
CA GLU A 100 16.77 3.37 0.15
C GLU A 100 17.03 2.95 -1.30
N ALA A 101 15.98 2.59 -2.05
CA ALA A 101 16.08 2.27 -3.47
C ALA A 101 16.55 3.48 -4.30
N ALA A 102 15.95 4.66 -4.08
CA ALA A 102 16.34 5.89 -4.76
C ALA A 102 17.78 6.31 -4.43
N ALA A 103 18.22 6.11 -3.18
CA ALA A 103 19.59 6.36 -2.76
C ALA A 103 20.56 5.37 -3.41
N ALA A 104 20.36 4.06 -3.27
CA ALA A 104 21.28 3.04 -3.77
C ALA A 104 21.47 3.10 -5.30
N ILE A 105 20.38 3.25 -6.06
CA ILE A 105 20.44 3.41 -7.52
C ILE A 105 21.08 4.76 -7.89
N GLY A 106 20.66 5.85 -7.23
CA GLY A 106 21.15 7.19 -7.55
C GLY A 106 22.63 7.41 -7.23
N ASP A 107 23.12 6.87 -6.12
CA ASP A 107 24.51 6.95 -5.70
C ASP A 107 25.41 6.10 -6.60
N ALA A 108 24.95 4.91 -6.99
CA ALA A 108 25.66 4.07 -7.97
C ALA A 108 25.75 4.74 -9.35
N ILE A 109 24.68 5.40 -9.82
CA ILE A 109 24.68 6.16 -11.09
C ILE A 109 25.65 7.34 -11.01
N ALA A 110 25.58 8.13 -9.94
CA ALA A 110 26.46 9.29 -9.74
C ALA A 110 27.95 8.91 -9.63
N ALA A 111 28.26 7.75 -9.04
CA ALA A 111 29.62 7.22 -8.97
C ALA A 111 30.12 6.67 -10.32
N ARG A 112 29.22 6.21 -11.20
CA ARG A 112 29.54 5.57 -12.49
C ARG A 112 29.54 6.53 -13.68
N VAL A 113 28.85 7.67 -13.56
CA VAL A 113 28.68 8.65 -14.64
C VAL A 113 29.08 10.05 -14.14
N PRO A 114 30.39 10.38 -14.10
CA PRO A 114 30.86 11.65 -13.57
C PRO A 114 30.26 12.86 -14.30
N GLY A 115 29.58 13.74 -13.55
CA GLY A 115 29.00 14.98 -14.06
C GLY A 115 27.53 14.90 -14.48
N VAL A 116 26.85 13.76 -14.32
CA VAL A 116 25.39 13.67 -14.48
C VAL A 116 24.67 14.21 -13.23
N GLU A 117 23.59 14.95 -13.41
CA GLU A 117 22.65 15.33 -12.36
C GLU A 117 21.74 14.13 -12.03
N VAL A 118 21.70 13.72 -10.77
CA VAL A 118 20.85 12.61 -10.30
C VAL A 118 19.79 13.13 -9.34
N ASP A 119 18.58 13.28 -9.86
CA ASP A 119 17.39 13.65 -9.09
C ASP A 119 16.81 12.39 -8.44
N ARG A 120 16.86 12.30 -7.10
CA ARG A 120 16.34 11.15 -6.34
C ARG A 120 14.92 11.48 -5.88
N CYS A 121 13.95 10.75 -6.42
CA CYS A 121 12.52 11.03 -6.27
C CYS A 121 11.77 9.76 -5.82
N PRO A 122 11.93 9.34 -4.55
CA PRO A 122 11.22 8.17 -4.04
C PRO A 122 9.70 8.36 -4.18
N LEU A 123 8.99 7.28 -4.54
CA LEU A 123 7.55 7.27 -4.81
C LEU A 123 6.77 6.59 -3.69
N GLY A 124 5.45 6.81 -3.65
CA GLY A 124 4.52 6.11 -2.76
C GLY A 124 3.15 5.94 -3.41
N ASP A 125 2.46 4.84 -3.10
CA ASP A 125 1.14 4.43 -3.61
C ASP A 125 0.00 4.79 -2.64
N GLY A 126 0.24 5.77 -1.74
CA GLY A 126 -0.63 6.01 -0.58
C GLY A 126 -0.57 4.90 0.48
N GLY A 127 0.36 3.95 0.35
CA GLY A 127 0.61 2.90 1.32
C GLY A 127 1.73 3.20 2.30
N GLU A 128 2.37 2.13 2.79
CA GLU A 128 3.40 2.14 3.83
C GLU A 128 4.68 2.87 3.35
N GLY A 129 5.17 3.82 4.16
CA GLY A 129 6.32 4.66 3.84
C GLY A 129 6.01 5.95 3.08
N THR A 130 4.75 6.20 2.70
CA THR A 130 4.32 7.43 1.99
C THR A 130 4.60 8.69 2.83
N LEU A 131 4.47 8.60 4.16
CA LEU A 131 4.81 9.69 5.08
C LEU A 131 6.30 10.07 5.02
N GLU A 132 7.19 9.09 4.84
CA GLU A 132 8.63 9.34 4.73
C GLU A 132 8.97 9.95 3.37
N VAL A 133 8.36 9.46 2.29
CA VAL A 133 8.45 10.05 0.94
C VAL A 133 8.05 11.52 0.94
N LEU A 134 6.90 11.85 1.54
CA LEU A 134 6.40 13.23 1.61
C LEU A 134 7.20 14.12 2.59
N ALA A 135 7.99 13.53 3.50
CA ALA A 135 8.92 14.23 4.39
C ALA A 135 10.34 14.38 3.80
N ALA A 136 10.74 13.55 2.83
CA ALA A 136 12.09 13.54 2.25
C ALA A 136 12.49 14.90 1.63
N ASP A 137 11.56 15.56 0.94
CA ASP A 137 11.74 16.92 0.38
C ASP A 137 11.67 18.05 1.44
N ARG A 138 11.75 17.70 2.73
CA ARG A 138 11.76 18.58 3.91
C ARG A 138 10.56 19.54 4.06
N ARG A 139 9.53 19.39 3.23
CA ARG A 139 8.28 20.18 3.30
C ARG A 139 7.39 19.82 4.49
N LEU A 140 7.62 18.65 5.10
CA LEU A 140 6.95 18.19 6.32
C LEU A 140 7.98 17.99 7.43
N ARG A 141 7.67 18.46 8.64
CA ARG A 141 8.29 18.02 9.88
C ARG A 141 7.52 16.82 10.41
N LEU A 142 8.21 15.72 10.72
CA LEU A 142 7.63 14.59 11.42
C LEU A 142 7.50 14.89 12.92
N GLU A 143 6.40 14.46 13.53
CA GLU A 143 6.17 14.50 14.97
C GLU A 143 5.62 13.17 15.49
N SER A 144 6.30 12.60 16.49
CA SER A 144 5.87 11.37 17.16
C SER A 144 4.80 11.61 18.24
N ARG A 145 3.93 10.62 18.44
CA ARG A 145 2.99 10.51 19.56
C ARG A 145 2.93 9.06 20.01
N SER A 146 2.84 8.84 21.32
CA SER A 146 2.47 7.53 21.85
C SER A 146 0.96 7.32 21.64
N VAL A 147 0.59 6.33 20.82
CA VAL A 147 -0.79 6.02 20.40
C VAL A 147 -1.18 4.58 20.68
N ILE A 148 -2.47 4.27 20.66
CA ILE A 148 -2.96 2.89 20.70
C ILE A 148 -2.59 2.20 19.39
N GLY A 149 -1.78 1.15 19.45
CA GLY A 149 -1.45 0.34 18.26
C GLY A 149 -2.67 -0.43 17.72
N PRO A 150 -2.51 -1.32 16.73
CA PRO A 150 -3.65 -2.00 16.11
C PRO A 150 -4.43 -2.87 17.10
N ARG A 151 -3.82 -3.26 18.24
CA ARG A 151 -4.38 -4.12 19.29
C ARG A 151 -4.52 -3.34 20.60
N ARG A 152 -5.76 -3.04 21.02
CA ARG A 152 -6.04 -2.29 22.26
C ARG A 152 -5.65 -3.02 23.56
N ASP A 153 -5.44 -4.34 23.50
CA ASP A 153 -4.95 -5.18 24.60
C ASP A 153 -3.42 -5.16 24.79
N ARG A 154 -2.70 -4.29 24.06
CA ARG A 154 -1.23 -4.20 24.07
C ARG A 154 -0.75 -2.81 24.51
N PRO A 155 0.52 -2.65 24.91
CA PRO A 155 1.10 -1.34 25.19
C PRO A 155 0.94 -0.37 24.02
N ARG A 156 0.85 0.92 24.32
CA ARG A 156 0.89 2.00 23.33
C ARG A 156 2.24 1.99 22.59
N ILE A 157 2.20 2.37 21.32
CA ILE A 157 3.36 2.45 20.42
C ILE A 157 3.67 3.90 20.10
N ASP A 158 4.90 4.24 19.73
CA ASP A 158 5.20 5.55 19.16
C ASP A 158 4.95 5.53 17.65
N ALA A 159 4.11 6.46 17.18
CA ALA A 159 3.70 6.61 15.79
C ALA A 159 3.83 8.08 15.35
N ARG A 160 4.06 8.33 14.07
CA ARG A 160 4.39 9.66 13.54
C ARG A 160 3.26 10.24 12.69
N PHE A 161 3.24 11.56 12.58
CA PHE A 161 2.52 12.28 11.53
C PHE A 161 3.37 13.44 11.00
N GLY A 162 3.10 13.89 9.78
CA GLY A 162 3.76 15.02 9.14
C GLY A 162 2.96 16.31 9.30
N ILE A 163 3.64 17.43 9.55
CA ILE A 163 3.06 18.78 9.55
C ILE A 163 3.94 19.72 8.71
N SER A 164 3.36 20.51 7.82
CA SER A 164 4.11 21.47 7.02
C SER A 164 4.58 22.67 7.84
N THR A 165 5.65 23.32 7.39
CA THR A 165 6.25 24.48 8.09
C THR A 165 5.25 25.64 8.26
N ASP A 166 4.36 25.83 7.29
CA ASP A 166 3.28 26.81 7.29
C ASP A 166 1.99 26.33 7.99
N ARG A 167 1.96 25.09 8.52
CA ARG A 167 0.82 24.47 9.20
C ARG A 167 -0.47 24.40 8.35
N ARG A 168 -0.36 24.49 7.02
CA ARG A 168 -1.50 24.36 6.09
C ARG A 168 -1.72 22.96 5.55
N LEU A 169 -0.75 22.06 5.70
CA LEU A 169 -0.85 20.65 5.33
C LEU A 169 -0.39 19.76 6.49
N ALA A 170 -1.15 18.71 6.78
CA ALA A 170 -0.72 17.60 7.61
C ALA A 170 -0.95 16.26 6.89
N VAL A 171 -0.15 15.26 7.24
CA VAL A 171 -0.21 13.91 6.66
C VAL A 171 -0.20 12.89 7.80
N VAL A 172 -1.19 12.01 7.82
CA VAL A 172 -1.28 10.86 8.73
C VAL A 172 -1.25 9.59 7.89
N GLU A 173 -0.26 8.74 8.14
CA GLU A 173 -0.20 7.42 7.52
C GLU A 173 -0.86 6.39 8.44
N LEU A 174 -1.81 5.61 7.91
CA LEU A 174 -2.51 4.61 8.71
C LEU A 174 -1.58 3.51 9.22
N ALA A 175 -0.55 3.15 8.45
CA ALA A 175 0.38 2.07 8.79
C ALA A 175 1.16 2.36 10.10
N GLU A 176 1.48 3.63 10.40
CA GLU A 176 2.19 4.05 11.63
C GLU A 176 1.45 3.65 12.93
N ALA A 177 0.11 3.57 12.90
CA ALA A 177 -0.70 3.27 14.09
C ALA A 177 -1.51 1.97 13.98
N ALA A 178 -1.88 1.56 12.76
CA ALA A 178 -2.74 0.42 12.49
C ALA A 178 -2.19 -0.51 11.38
N GLY A 179 -0.89 -0.47 11.12
CA GLY A 179 -0.21 -1.31 10.13
C GLY A 179 -0.15 -2.80 10.46
N LEU A 180 -0.04 -3.62 9.42
CA LEU A 180 0.09 -5.08 9.47
C LEU A 180 1.51 -5.52 9.85
N HIS A 181 2.52 -4.67 9.61
CA HIS A 181 3.90 -4.88 10.07
C HIS A 181 4.02 -4.81 11.60
N LEU A 182 3.15 -4.03 12.26
CA LEU A 182 3.04 -3.94 13.73
C LEU A 182 2.48 -5.24 14.36
N LEU A 183 2.02 -6.19 13.55
CA LEU A 183 1.38 -7.44 13.99
C LEU A 183 2.22 -8.66 13.64
N ALA A 184 2.82 -9.26 14.67
CA ALA A 184 3.34 -10.62 14.60
C ALA A 184 2.25 -11.59 14.11
N VAL A 185 2.61 -12.58 13.29
CA VAL A 185 1.63 -13.44 12.57
C VAL A 185 0.58 -14.07 13.47
N LYS A 186 0.96 -14.49 14.69
CA LYS A 186 0.05 -15.05 15.71
C LYS A 186 -0.99 -14.07 16.30
N ASP A 187 -0.73 -12.76 16.19
CA ASP A 187 -1.55 -11.69 16.77
C ASP A 187 -2.48 -11.04 15.71
N ARG A 188 -2.32 -11.44 14.44
CA ARG A 188 -3.16 -11.04 13.30
C ARG A 188 -4.52 -11.73 13.37
N ASN A 189 -5.54 -10.99 13.78
CA ASN A 189 -6.94 -11.36 13.65
C ASN A 189 -7.76 -10.06 13.55
N PRO A 190 -8.43 -9.77 12.43
CA PRO A 190 -9.01 -8.45 12.19
C PRO A 190 -10.21 -8.14 13.10
N ARG A 191 -10.86 -9.15 13.67
CA ARG A 191 -11.91 -9.00 14.69
C ARG A 191 -11.38 -8.32 15.95
N TRP A 192 -10.10 -8.47 16.28
CA TRP A 192 -9.50 -7.90 17.49
C TRP A 192 -8.62 -6.67 17.24
N THR A 193 -8.52 -6.22 15.99
CA THR A 193 -7.75 -5.02 15.64
C THR A 193 -8.64 -3.85 15.26
N GLY A 194 -8.21 -2.62 15.53
CA GLY A 194 -8.95 -1.41 15.19
C GLY A 194 -8.06 -0.20 14.97
N THR A 195 -8.65 0.85 14.41
CA THR A 195 -7.96 2.07 13.94
C THR A 195 -7.80 3.15 15.03
N GLY A 196 -7.85 2.76 16.31
CA GLY A 196 -7.84 3.67 17.47
C GLY A 196 -6.71 4.71 17.45
N GLY A 197 -5.46 4.28 17.28
CA GLY A 197 -4.32 5.22 17.18
C GLY A 197 -4.33 6.09 15.92
N VAL A 198 -4.99 5.67 14.85
CA VAL A 198 -5.17 6.51 13.65
C VAL A 198 -6.03 7.72 13.99
N GLY A 199 -7.14 7.54 14.72
CA GLY A 199 -7.95 8.65 15.20
C GLY A 199 -7.22 9.56 16.20
N GLU A 200 -6.33 9.01 17.03
CA GLU A 200 -5.43 9.81 17.89
C GLU A 200 -4.42 10.64 17.07
N LEU A 201 -3.80 10.05 16.04
CA LEU A 201 -2.93 10.77 15.09
C LEU A 201 -3.71 11.83 14.30
N LEU A 202 -4.92 11.54 13.84
CA LEU A 202 -5.79 12.48 13.14
C LEU A 202 -6.11 13.68 14.05
N ARG A 203 -6.52 13.47 15.31
CA ARG A 203 -6.71 14.56 16.29
C ARG A 203 -5.41 15.34 16.52
N ALA A 204 -4.27 14.66 16.66
CA ALA A 204 -2.98 15.30 16.89
C ALA A 204 -2.53 16.17 15.70
N ALA A 205 -2.72 15.69 14.46
CA ALA A 205 -2.45 16.43 13.23
C ALA A 205 -3.41 17.61 13.06
N ARG A 206 -4.71 17.39 13.25
CA ARG A 206 -5.76 18.43 13.19
C ARG A 206 -5.50 19.57 14.15
N GLY A 207 -5.06 19.25 15.38
CA GLY A 207 -4.69 20.23 16.41
C GLY A 207 -3.39 21.00 16.12
N ARG A 208 -2.70 20.72 15.01
CA ARG A 208 -1.53 21.48 14.53
C ARG A 208 -1.77 22.24 13.23
N LEU A 209 -2.92 22.04 12.57
CA LEU A 209 -3.33 22.79 11.38
C LEU A 209 -3.90 24.17 11.76
N GLU A 210 -3.44 25.20 11.07
CA GLU A 210 -3.90 26.58 11.28
C GLU A 210 -4.98 26.97 10.26
N SER A 211 -6.10 27.51 10.76
CA SER A 211 -7.29 27.87 9.98
C SER A 211 -7.28 29.36 9.64
N ASP A 212 -6.48 29.69 8.62
CA ASP A 212 -6.21 31.06 8.20
C ASP A 212 -7.27 31.61 7.20
N VAL A 213 -7.51 32.92 7.19
CA VAL A 213 -8.63 33.55 6.45
C VAL A 213 -8.33 33.67 4.95
N GLY A 214 -8.37 32.55 4.23
CA GLY A 214 -8.22 32.53 2.77
C GLY A 214 -8.33 31.16 2.09
N ALA A 215 -7.93 30.06 2.77
CA ALA A 215 -8.07 28.71 2.23
C ALA A 215 -8.05 27.66 3.35
N ARG A 216 -8.87 26.61 3.20
CA ARG A 216 -8.95 25.47 4.12
C ARG A 216 -7.57 24.79 4.24
N PRO A 217 -7.09 24.48 5.46
CA PRO A 217 -5.91 23.63 5.61
C PRO A 217 -6.27 22.18 5.25
N ILE A 218 -5.30 21.46 4.70
CA ILE A 218 -5.44 20.12 4.15
C ILE A 218 -4.97 19.10 5.19
N LEU A 219 -5.76 18.04 5.40
CA LEU A 219 -5.32 16.84 6.10
C LEU A 219 -5.38 15.66 5.13
N ILE A 220 -4.24 15.02 4.90
CA ILE A 220 -4.12 13.83 4.05
C ILE A 220 -4.02 12.61 4.95
N VAL A 221 -4.80 11.57 4.63
CA VAL A 221 -4.76 10.26 5.28
C VAL A 221 -4.36 9.22 4.23
N THR A 222 -3.25 8.50 4.43
CA THR A 222 -2.77 7.50 3.45
C THR A 222 -3.20 6.10 3.89
N LEU A 223 -3.92 5.38 3.02
CA LEU A 223 -4.59 4.11 3.31
C LEU A 223 -3.97 2.92 2.56
N GLY A 224 -2.86 2.42 3.08
CA GLY A 224 -2.33 1.10 2.77
C GLY A 224 -1.71 0.44 4.01
N GLY A 225 -1.12 -0.76 3.83
CA GLY A 225 -0.45 -1.49 4.91
C GLY A 225 -1.33 -1.97 6.08
N SER A 226 -2.64 -1.69 6.07
CA SER A 226 -3.55 -1.89 7.23
C SER A 226 -3.56 -3.32 7.80
N GLY A 227 -3.53 -3.43 9.13
CA GLY A 227 -3.79 -4.66 9.89
C GLY A 227 -5.25 -4.86 10.31
N THR A 228 -6.15 -3.93 9.93
CA THR A 228 -7.50 -3.75 10.50
C THR A 228 -8.64 -4.06 9.53
N VAL A 229 -9.77 -4.52 10.05
CA VAL A 229 -11.10 -4.43 9.39
C VAL A 229 -12.11 -4.06 10.48
N ASP A 230 -12.33 -2.76 10.66
CA ASP A 230 -13.15 -2.20 11.74
C ASP A 230 -14.13 -1.13 11.23
N GLY A 231 -14.30 -0.96 9.92
CA GLY A 231 -15.16 0.10 9.38
C GLY A 231 -14.75 1.51 9.80
N GLY A 232 -13.50 1.71 10.25
CA GLY A 232 -13.03 2.96 10.85
C GLY A 232 -13.56 3.27 12.26
N VAL A 233 -14.32 2.38 12.92
CA VAL A 233 -14.96 2.71 14.21
C VAL A 233 -13.96 2.97 15.32
N GLY A 234 -12.76 2.37 15.26
CA GLY A 234 -11.66 2.68 16.17
C GLY A 234 -11.20 4.14 16.05
N ALA A 235 -10.94 4.62 14.82
CA ALA A 235 -10.55 6.00 14.58
C ALA A 235 -11.66 6.99 14.93
N LEU A 236 -12.91 6.71 14.57
CA LEU A 236 -14.04 7.58 14.89
C LEU A 236 -14.24 7.73 16.40
N SER A 237 -14.18 6.62 17.15
CA SER A 237 -14.36 6.63 18.61
C SER A 237 -13.24 7.38 19.33
N THR A 238 -11.98 7.32 18.87
CA THR A 238 -10.90 8.16 19.42
C THR A 238 -10.90 9.59 18.88
N MET A 239 -11.47 9.85 17.70
CA MET A 239 -11.79 11.20 17.21
C MET A 239 -12.87 11.89 18.06
N GLY A 240 -13.65 11.13 18.85
CA GLY A 240 -14.63 11.62 19.82
C GLY A 240 -16.10 11.44 19.40
N VAL A 241 -16.36 10.64 18.36
CA VAL A 241 -17.69 10.17 17.96
C VAL A 241 -18.20 9.18 19.00
N GLU A 242 -19.50 9.23 19.32
CA GLU A 242 -20.11 8.47 20.41
C GLU A 242 -20.95 7.31 19.85
N PHE A 243 -20.74 6.09 20.37
CA PHE A 243 -21.34 4.84 19.86
C PHE A 243 -22.14 4.15 20.97
N ARG A 244 -23.26 3.48 20.65
CA ARG A 244 -24.09 2.74 21.62
C ARG A 244 -24.56 1.37 21.13
N ASP A 245 -24.66 0.47 22.10
CA ASP A 245 -25.34 -0.83 22.07
C ASP A 245 -26.70 -0.59 22.76
N ARG A 246 -27.77 -0.47 21.95
CA ARG A 246 -29.06 0.12 22.35
C ARG A 246 -28.87 1.53 22.93
N ASP A 247 -29.10 1.70 24.23
CA ASP A 247 -28.89 2.96 24.98
C ASP A 247 -27.57 2.96 25.80
N GLU A 248 -26.83 1.85 25.84
CA GLU A 248 -25.58 1.72 26.61
C GLU A 248 -24.37 2.20 25.79
N PRO A 249 -23.52 3.12 26.32
CA PRO A 249 -22.35 3.61 25.59
C PRO A 249 -21.26 2.54 25.45
N LEU A 250 -20.69 2.41 24.26
CA LEU A 250 -19.58 1.51 23.97
C LEU A 250 -18.23 2.13 24.36
N GLU A 251 -17.31 1.31 24.89
CA GLU A 251 -15.99 1.75 25.35
C GLU A 251 -15.01 1.96 24.19
N SER A 252 -14.35 3.13 24.17
CA SER A 252 -13.38 3.52 23.14
C SER A 252 -11.96 3.06 23.50
N PRO A 253 -11.13 2.57 22.55
CA PRO A 253 -11.39 2.47 21.11
C PRO A 253 -12.12 1.17 20.73
N LEU A 254 -12.99 1.26 19.73
CA LEU A 254 -13.66 0.10 19.13
C LEU A 254 -12.74 -0.68 18.16
N VAL A 255 -13.05 -1.96 17.93
CA VAL A 255 -12.36 -2.85 16.98
C VAL A 255 -13.38 -3.61 16.12
N GLY A 256 -12.95 -4.40 15.13
CA GLY A 256 -13.85 -5.15 14.23
C GLY A 256 -14.89 -6.04 14.93
N HIS A 257 -14.63 -6.53 16.14
CA HIS A 257 -15.61 -7.26 16.96
C HIS A 257 -16.84 -6.41 17.31
N ASP A 258 -16.63 -5.13 17.61
CA ASP A 258 -17.66 -4.25 18.15
C ASP A 258 -18.64 -3.76 17.07
N LEU A 259 -18.32 -3.94 15.77
CA LEU A 259 -19.23 -3.66 14.65
C LEU A 259 -20.61 -4.30 14.85
N ALA A 260 -20.64 -5.59 15.23
CA ALA A 260 -21.86 -6.36 15.47
C ALA A 260 -22.62 -5.97 16.76
N ARG A 261 -22.23 -4.88 17.42
CA ARG A 261 -22.86 -4.34 18.65
C ARG A 261 -23.27 -2.87 18.52
N ILE A 262 -22.92 -2.20 17.44
CA ILE A 262 -23.25 -0.80 17.21
C ILE A 262 -24.69 -0.73 16.68
N GLU A 263 -25.61 -0.16 17.47
CA GLU A 263 -26.98 0.13 17.04
C GLU A 263 -27.21 1.62 16.76
N ARG A 264 -26.42 2.50 17.40
CA ARG A 264 -26.50 3.95 17.21
C ARG A 264 -25.11 4.58 17.21
N VAL A 265 -24.93 5.59 16.36
CA VAL A 265 -23.78 6.50 16.40
C VAL A 265 -24.24 7.95 16.40
N ASP A 266 -23.60 8.77 17.23
CA ASP A 266 -23.81 10.21 17.35
C ASP A 266 -22.48 10.93 17.08
N ILE A 267 -22.49 11.96 16.21
CA ILE A 267 -21.33 12.86 16.03
C ILE A 267 -21.61 14.16 16.82
N PRO A 268 -20.98 14.38 17.99
CA PRO A 268 -21.30 15.49 18.86
C PRO A 268 -20.93 16.85 18.24
N ALA A 269 -21.64 17.92 18.61
CA ALA A 269 -21.45 19.26 18.04
C ALA A 269 -19.99 19.76 18.16
N ARG A 270 -19.29 19.44 19.26
CA ARG A 270 -17.86 19.72 19.46
C ARG A 270 -16.97 19.10 18.36
N VAL A 271 -17.27 17.87 17.95
CA VAL A 271 -16.53 17.10 16.93
C VAL A 271 -16.86 17.64 15.54
N ARG A 272 -18.15 17.90 15.25
CA ARG A 272 -18.55 18.54 13.99
C ARG A 272 -17.87 19.91 13.80
N ALA A 273 -17.76 20.71 14.86
CA ALA A 273 -17.06 22.00 14.83
C ALA A 273 -15.53 21.88 14.71
N GLU A 274 -14.91 20.88 15.36
CA GLU A 274 -13.47 20.63 15.28
C GLU A 274 -13.04 20.23 13.86
N TRP A 275 -13.81 19.37 13.20
CA TRP A 275 -13.51 18.84 11.86
C TRP A 275 -14.03 19.71 10.71
N ALA A 276 -14.93 20.66 10.98
CA ALA A 276 -15.41 21.62 9.98
C ALA A 276 -14.27 22.47 9.40
N GLY A 277 -14.37 22.79 8.10
CA GLY A 277 -13.44 23.70 7.42
C GLY A 277 -12.07 23.10 7.05
N ILE A 278 -11.85 21.80 7.30
CA ILE A 278 -10.70 21.06 6.76
C ILE A 278 -10.97 20.65 5.30
N ASP A 279 -9.91 20.53 4.51
CA ASP A 279 -9.89 19.76 3.26
C ASP A 279 -9.33 18.36 3.57
N LEU A 280 -10.22 17.42 3.90
CA LEU A 280 -9.84 16.06 4.30
C LEU A 280 -9.73 15.18 3.05
N ARG A 281 -8.56 14.59 2.83
CA ARG A 281 -8.25 13.76 1.66
C ARG A 281 -7.78 12.39 2.10
N VAL A 282 -8.18 11.38 1.34
CA VAL A 282 -7.95 9.97 1.62
C VAL A 282 -7.25 9.37 0.39
N ALA A 283 -5.94 9.17 0.52
CA ALA A 283 -5.09 8.60 -0.51
C ALA A 283 -5.21 7.07 -0.50
N THR A 284 -5.67 6.46 -1.59
CA THR A 284 -5.70 5.00 -1.74
C THR A 284 -5.69 4.55 -3.20
N ASP A 285 -4.93 3.48 -3.49
CA ASP A 285 -4.83 2.88 -4.83
C ASP A 285 -5.59 1.53 -4.92
N VAL A 286 -6.70 1.40 -4.16
CA VAL A 286 -7.69 0.31 -4.33
C VAL A 286 -9.08 0.88 -4.61
N HIS A 287 -9.84 0.23 -5.49
CA HIS A 287 -11.20 0.67 -5.87
C HIS A 287 -12.33 -0.14 -5.21
N ASN A 288 -11.99 -1.00 -4.25
CA ASN A 288 -12.92 -1.88 -3.56
C ASN A 288 -14.02 -1.11 -2.80
N PRO A 289 -15.31 -1.48 -2.93
CA PRO A 289 -16.39 -0.98 -2.08
C PRO A 289 -16.25 -1.50 -0.64
N LEU A 290 -17.12 -1.04 0.27
CA LEU A 290 -17.07 -1.46 1.67
C LEU A 290 -17.36 -2.96 1.86
N THR A 291 -18.40 -3.48 1.19
CA THR A 291 -18.94 -4.84 1.37
C THR A 291 -19.23 -5.52 0.02
N GLY A 292 -19.70 -6.77 0.06
CA GLY A 292 -20.00 -7.60 -1.10
C GLY A 292 -18.79 -8.42 -1.59
N PRO A 293 -18.88 -9.11 -2.74
CA PRO A 293 -17.84 -10.03 -3.21
C PRO A 293 -16.44 -9.39 -3.37
N MET A 294 -16.38 -8.08 -3.59
CA MET A 294 -15.14 -7.28 -3.68
C MET A 294 -14.93 -6.36 -2.45
N GLY A 295 -15.65 -6.61 -1.35
CA GLY A 295 -15.66 -5.82 -0.13
C GLY A 295 -14.41 -5.95 0.75
N ALA A 296 -14.34 -5.11 1.77
CA ALA A 296 -13.17 -4.97 2.64
C ALA A 296 -12.84 -6.23 3.43
N ALA A 297 -13.86 -6.93 3.97
CA ALA A 297 -13.68 -8.16 4.71
C ALA A 297 -13.27 -9.31 3.76
N ARG A 298 -14.00 -9.49 2.66
CA ARG A 298 -13.78 -10.62 1.71
C ARG A 298 -12.44 -10.55 0.99
N VAL A 299 -12.02 -9.37 0.53
CA VAL A 299 -10.77 -9.21 -0.23
C VAL A 299 -9.55 -9.05 0.67
N PHE A 300 -9.64 -8.25 1.75
CA PHE A 300 -8.47 -7.90 2.56
C PHE A 300 -8.41 -8.57 3.94
N GLY A 301 -9.49 -9.21 4.41
CA GLY A 301 -9.52 -9.95 5.68
C GLY A 301 -8.54 -11.14 5.75
N PRO A 302 -8.45 -12.03 4.74
CA PRO A 302 -7.60 -13.22 4.81
C PRO A 302 -6.11 -12.91 5.07
N GLN A 303 -5.53 -11.94 4.36
CA GLN A 303 -4.14 -11.51 4.59
C GLN A 303 -3.89 -10.85 5.97
N LYS A 304 -4.97 -10.37 6.62
CA LYS A 304 -4.96 -9.83 8.00
C LYS A 304 -5.23 -10.90 9.07
N GLY A 305 -5.37 -12.17 8.67
CA GLY A 305 -5.60 -13.29 9.59
C GLY A 305 -7.08 -13.59 9.89
N ALA A 306 -8.00 -13.26 8.99
CA ALA A 306 -9.37 -13.78 9.04
C ALA A 306 -9.42 -15.21 8.48
N ASP A 307 -10.12 -16.10 9.19
CA ASP A 307 -10.70 -17.32 8.60
C ASP A 307 -12.05 -17.01 7.94
N GLU A 308 -12.66 -18.00 7.27
CA GLU A 308 -13.93 -17.84 6.56
C GLU A 308 -15.04 -17.29 7.48
N TRP A 309 -15.16 -17.83 8.69
CA TRP A 309 -16.11 -17.35 9.70
C TRP A 309 -15.83 -15.89 10.12
N THR A 310 -14.56 -15.50 10.29
CA THR A 310 -14.19 -14.11 10.62
C THR A 310 -14.43 -13.16 9.45
N VAL A 311 -14.31 -13.63 8.20
CA VAL A 311 -14.67 -12.85 7.01
C VAL A 311 -16.17 -12.56 7.00
N ASP A 312 -17.02 -13.58 7.14
CA ASP A 312 -18.48 -13.38 7.14
C ASP A 312 -18.95 -12.54 8.34
N PHE A 313 -18.46 -12.81 9.56
CA PHE A 313 -18.77 -12.00 10.75
C PHE A 313 -18.43 -10.50 10.56
N LEU A 314 -17.32 -10.20 9.88
CA LEU A 314 -16.91 -8.82 9.61
C LEU A 314 -17.67 -8.19 8.44
N GLU A 315 -18.11 -8.98 7.47
CA GLU A 315 -18.99 -8.49 6.40
C GLU A 315 -20.36 -8.10 6.97
N ASP A 316 -21.01 -9.00 7.74
CA ASP A 316 -22.31 -8.75 8.39
C ASP A 316 -22.25 -7.47 9.27
N GLY A 317 -21.15 -7.30 10.01
CA GLY A 317 -20.89 -6.12 10.82
C GLY A 317 -20.63 -4.84 10.00
N LEU A 318 -20.01 -4.94 8.83
CA LEU A 318 -19.83 -3.81 7.92
C LEU A 318 -21.12 -3.43 7.19
N GLU A 319 -21.97 -4.40 6.82
CA GLU A 319 -23.29 -4.12 6.23
C GLU A 319 -24.19 -3.41 7.26
N SER A 320 -24.26 -3.93 8.48
CA SER A 320 -24.96 -3.29 9.62
C SER A 320 -24.45 -1.85 9.88
N TRP A 321 -23.14 -1.63 9.71
CA TRP A 321 -22.52 -0.32 9.90
C TRP A 321 -22.92 0.71 8.83
N ILE A 322 -23.27 0.30 7.60
CA ILE A 322 -23.85 1.21 6.59
C ILE A 322 -25.21 1.73 7.06
N GLU A 323 -26.07 0.86 7.61
CA GLU A 323 -27.40 1.25 8.08
C GLU A 323 -27.32 2.23 9.26
N VAL A 324 -26.47 1.94 10.26
CA VAL A 324 -26.31 2.83 11.43
C VAL A 324 -25.64 4.16 11.06
N MET A 325 -24.68 4.15 10.13
CA MET A 325 -24.14 5.38 9.53
C MET A 325 -25.26 6.19 8.85
N GLY A 326 -26.12 5.52 8.07
CA GLY A 326 -27.28 6.12 7.41
C GLY A 326 -28.24 6.80 8.39
N GLY A 327 -28.43 6.24 9.59
CA GLY A 327 -29.18 6.87 10.67
C GLY A 327 -28.57 8.16 11.24
N CYS A 328 -27.27 8.41 11.02
CA CYS A 328 -26.54 9.57 11.56
C CYS A 328 -26.21 10.66 10.51
N VAL A 329 -26.01 10.27 9.24
CA VAL A 329 -25.62 11.18 8.14
C VAL A 329 -26.60 11.22 6.96
N GLY A 330 -27.64 10.37 6.99
CA GLY A 330 -28.58 10.17 5.87
C GLY A 330 -28.25 8.91 5.07
N ILE A 331 -29.28 8.10 4.74
CA ILE A 331 -29.11 6.78 4.12
C ILE A 331 -28.49 6.84 2.72
N ASP A 332 -28.85 7.84 1.91
CA ASP A 332 -28.31 8.00 0.56
C ASP A 332 -26.80 8.25 0.61
N ARG A 333 -26.37 9.15 1.50
CA ARG A 333 -24.95 9.51 1.74
C ARG A 333 -24.14 8.35 2.30
N ALA A 334 -24.72 7.51 3.17
CA ALA A 334 -24.07 6.30 3.65
C ALA A 334 -23.92 5.25 2.54
N THR A 335 -24.97 5.02 1.74
CA THR A 335 -24.95 4.06 0.62
C THR A 335 -23.98 4.51 -0.48
N GLU A 336 -23.98 5.79 -0.85
CA GLU A 336 -23.05 6.39 -1.81
C GLU A 336 -21.60 6.23 -1.33
N ALA A 337 -21.30 6.59 -0.08
CA ALA A 337 -19.97 6.42 0.50
C ALA A 337 -19.54 4.94 0.60
N ALA A 338 -20.46 4.00 0.88
CA ALA A 338 -20.13 2.58 0.98
C ALA A 338 -19.87 1.93 -0.39
N SER A 339 -20.53 2.42 -1.44
CA SER A 339 -20.35 1.99 -2.84
C SER A 339 -19.22 2.71 -3.58
N SER A 340 -18.66 3.76 -3.00
CA SER A 340 -17.61 4.59 -3.63
C SER A 340 -16.32 3.78 -3.89
N PRO A 341 -15.61 4.02 -5.01
CA PRO A 341 -14.32 3.38 -5.28
C PRO A 341 -13.31 3.66 -4.16
N GLY A 342 -12.88 2.61 -3.46
CA GLY A 342 -11.94 2.71 -2.33
C GLY A 342 -12.61 2.87 -0.97
N ALA A 343 -13.94 2.81 -0.87
CA ALA A 343 -14.67 2.79 0.40
C ALA A 343 -14.17 1.71 1.37
N GLY A 344 -13.83 0.53 0.85
CA GLY A 344 -13.26 -0.60 1.60
C GLY A 344 -11.77 -0.49 1.95
N ALA A 345 -11.10 0.58 1.50
CA ALA A 345 -9.68 0.80 1.77
C ALA A 345 -9.37 0.76 3.27
N ALA A 346 -8.22 0.17 3.59
CA ALA A 346 -7.73 -0.07 4.94
C ALA A 346 -8.73 -0.70 5.93
N GLY A 347 -9.75 -1.42 5.43
CA GLY A 347 -10.76 -2.07 6.27
C GLY A 347 -12.01 -1.25 6.55
N GLY A 348 -12.30 -0.24 5.72
CA GLY A 348 -13.54 0.56 5.77
C GLY A 348 -13.42 1.94 6.42
N ILE A 349 -12.21 2.38 6.77
CA ILE A 349 -11.99 3.75 7.27
C ILE A 349 -12.15 4.80 6.16
N GLY A 350 -11.94 4.44 4.89
CA GLY A 350 -12.22 5.31 3.74
C GLY A 350 -13.69 5.73 3.70
N PHE A 351 -14.59 4.73 3.72
CA PHE A 351 -16.03 4.92 3.91
C PHE A 351 -16.35 5.82 5.12
N ALA A 352 -15.80 5.51 6.30
CA ALA A 352 -16.12 6.26 7.52
C ALA A 352 -15.77 7.75 7.45
N LEU A 353 -14.60 8.08 6.91
CA LEU A 353 -14.16 9.48 6.75
C LEU A 353 -14.96 10.20 5.66
N GLN A 354 -15.31 9.52 4.55
CA GLN A 354 -16.17 10.08 3.50
C GLN A 354 -17.58 10.35 4.03
N ALA A 355 -18.22 9.34 4.64
CA ALA A 355 -19.58 9.42 5.14
C ALA A 355 -19.75 10.44 6.27
N MET A 356 -18.84 10.48 7.26
CA MET A 356 -18.96 11.43 8.39
C MET A 356 -18.41 12.83 8.10
N PHE A 357 -17.30 12.95 7.37
CA PHE A 357 -16.53 14.19 7.29
C PHE A 357 -16.31 14.72 5.86
N GLU A 358 -17.00 14.15 4.86
CA GLU A 358 -16.93 14.58 3.45
C GLU A 358 -15.51 14.47 2.88
N ALA A 359 -14.75 13.50 3.37
CA ALA A 359 -13.41 13.21 2.91
C ALA A 359 -13.40 12.82 1.43
N ARG A 360 -12.47 13.39 0.67
CA ARG A 360 -12.30 13.10 -0.76
C ARG A 360 -11.33 11.93 -0.93
N LEU A 361 -11.81 10.83 -1.52
CA LEU A 361 -10.98 9.71 -1.91
C LEU A 361 -10.25 10.08 -3.22
N GLU A 362 -8.93 10.05 -3.20
CA GLU A 362 -8.02 10.45 -4.28
C GLU A 362 -6.98 9.33 -4.46
N SER A 363 -6.43 9.13 -5.67
CA SER A 363 -5.36 8.11 -5.88
C SER A 363 -4.14 8.46 -5.02
N GLY A 364 -3.57 7.45 -4.39
CA GLY A 364 -2.36 7.58 -3.58
C GLY A 364 -1.17 8.05 -4.42
N PHE A 365 -0.95 7.41 -5.58
CA PHE A 365 0.08 7.86 -6.51
C PHE A 365 -0.09 9.33 -6.93
N ASP A 366 -1.28 9.73 -7.41
CA ASP A 366 -1.46 11.08 -7.97
C ASP A 366 -1.25 12.18 -6.91
N LEU A 367 -1.80 11.98 -5.71
CA LEU A 367 -1.63 12.88 -4.58
C LEU A 367 -0.15 13.02 -4.16
N VAL A 368 0.64 11.94 -4.26
CA VAL A 368 2.08 11.95 -3.97
C VAL A 368 2.85 12.62 -5.11
N ALA A 369 2.55 12.28 -6.36
CA ALA A 369 3.17 12.80 -7.58
C ALA A 369 3.03 14.33 -7.69
N ASP A 370 1.83 14.86 -7.49
CA ASP A 370 1.55 16.30 -7.42
C ASP A 370 2.41 16.96 -6.32
N ARG A 371 2.49 16.33 -5.14
CA ARG A 371 3.13 16.95 -3.97
C ARG A 371 4.65 16.98 -4.04
N ILE A 372 5.28 15.99 -4.68
CA ILE A 372 6.73 15.95 -4.93
C ILE A 372 7.15 16.66 -6.22
N GLY A 373 6.18 17.08 -7.05
CA GLY A 373 6.40 17.74 -8.34
C GLY A 373 6.90 16.77 -9.42
N LEU A 374 6.43 15.52 -9.40
CA LEU A 374 6.95 14.42 -10.22
C LEU A 374 6.91 14.73 -11.72
N GLU A 375 5.81 15.34 -12.20
CA GLU A 375 5.65 15.66 -13.62
C GLU A 375 6.74 16.62 -14.14
N ASP A 376 7.07 17.68 -13.37
CA ASP A 376 8.12 18.62 -13.76
C ASP A 376 9.52 17.98 -13.70
N ARG A 377 9.75 17.02 -12.79
CA ARG A 377 10.99 16.23 -12.77
C ARG A 377 11.10 15.31 -14.00
N VAL A 378 9.99 14.67 -14.40
CA VAL A 378 9.91 13.80 -15.59
C VAL A 378 10.15 14.60 -16.87
N ARG A 379 9.57 15.80 -16.99
CA ARG A 379 9.82 16.75 -18.09
C ARG A 379 11.27 17.24 -18.18
N ALA A 380 11.97 17.32 -17.04
CA ALA A 380 13.32 17.86 -16.94
C ALA A 380 14.44 16.81 -17.07
N ALA A 381 14.11 15.52 -17.08
CA ALA A 381 15.08 14.43 -17.17
C ALA A 381 15.32 13.99 -18.62
N ASP A 382 16.56 13.57 -18.93
CA ASP A 382 16.89 12.88 -20.19
C ASP A 382 16.55 11.38 -20.13
N LEU A 383 16.42 10.83 -18.91
CA LEU A 383 16.11 9.43 -18.62
C LEU A 383 15.46 9.30 -17.23
N VAL A 384 14.41 8.49 -17.12
CA VAL A 384 13.86 8.02 -15.83
C VAL A 384 14.37 6.60 -15.54
N VAL A 385 14.83 6.34 -14.32
CA VAL A 385 15.15 5.01 -13.81
C VAL A 385 14.21 4.69 -12.66
N THR A 386 13.50 3.56 -12.73
CA THR A 386 12.50 3.14 -11.73
C THR A 386 12.80 1.76 -11.15
N SER A 387 12.11 1.40 -10.07
CA SER A 387 12.29 0.13 -9.33
C SER A 387 11.03 -0.19 -8.53
N GLU A 388 10.73 -1.48 -8.40
CA GLU A 388 9.69 -2.06 -7.54
C GLU A 388 10.07 -3.53 -7.21
N GLY A 389 9.38 -4.18 -6.27
CA GLY A 389 9.69 -5.57 -5.88
C GLY A 389 9.53 -6.61 -7.00
N ARG A 390 8.45 -6.53 -7.80
CA ARG A 390 8.18 -7.41 -8.96
C ARG A 390 7.45 -6.63 -10.05
N LEU A 391 8.09 -6.45 -11.19
CA LEU A 391 7.50 -5.79 -12.36
C LEU A 391 6.71 -6.84 -13.18
N ASP A 392 5.39 -6.77 -13.12
CA ASP A 392 4.47 -7.71 -13.78
C ASP A 392 3.21 -7.01 -14.33
N ALA A 393 2.24 -7.79 -14.85
CA ALA A 393 0.99 -7.24 -15.39
C ALA A 393 0.19 -6.40 -14.38
N GLN A 394 0.27 -6.70 -13.07
CA GLN A 394 -0.41 -5.93 -12.04
C GLN A 394 0.30 -4.59 -11.77
N SER A 395 1.60 -4.47 -12.04
CA SER A 395 2.33 -3.19 -11.91
C SER A 395 1.79 -2.11 -12.85
N MET A 396 1.14 -2.51 -13.94
CA MET A 396 0.44 -1.61 -14.87
C MET A 396 -1.02 -1.33 -14.48
N MET A 397 -1.57 -2.05 -13.49
CA MET A 397 -2.95 -1.86 -13.00
C MET A 397 -3.02 -0.71 -11.99
N GLY A 398 -2.54 0.47 -12.38
CA GLY A 398 -2.62 1.70 -11.59
C GLY A 398 -1.54 1.91 -10.52
N LYS A 399 -0.62 0.95 -10.29
CA LYS A 399 0.49 1.12 -9.33
C LYS A 399 1.52 2.16 -9.80
N ALA A 400 2.36 2.63 -8.87
CA ALA A 400 3.34 3.69 -9.08
C ALA A 400 4.20 3.55 -10.35
N THR A 401 4.77 2.37 -10.63
CA THR A 401 5.59 2.14 -11.84
C THR A 401 4.80 2.33 -13.14
N GLY A 402 3.56 1.81 -13.20
CA GLY A 402 2.70 1.98 -14.37
C GLY A 402 2.31 3.43 -14.60
N ARG A 403 1.89 4.14 -13.54
CA ARG A 403 1.55 5.57 -13.61
C ARG A 403 2.76 6.43 -14.00
N LEU A 404 3.95 6.12 -13.48
CA LEU A 404 5.22 6.76 -13.87
C LEU A 404 5.56 6.51 -15.34
N LEU A 405 5.40 5.28 -15.83
CA LEU A 405 5.64 4.91 -17.22
C LEU A 405 4.69 5.66 -18.16
N ASP A 406 3.40 5.76 -17.80
CA ASP A 406 2.40 6.54 -18.54
C ASP A 406 2.74 8.04 -18.55
N LEU A 407 3.09 8.61 -17.40
CA LEU A 407 3.51 10.02 -17.26
C LEU A 407 4.76 10.33 -18.08
N SER A 408 5.74 9.43 -18.10
CA SER A 408 6.97 9.59 -18.89
C SER A 408 6.71 9.42 -20.39
N THR A 409 5.82 8.49 -20.77
CA THR A 409 5.37 8.31 -22.15
C THR A 409 4.68 9.58 -22.67
N LEU A 410 3.86 10.24 -21.84
CA LEU A 410 3.16 11.48 -22.18
C LEU A 410 4.12 12.64 -22.50
N HIS A 411 5.23 12.76 -21.77
CA HIS A 411 6.24 13.80 -21.98
C HIS A 411 7.39 13.40 -22.92
N GLY A 412 7.39 12.15 -23.41
CA GLY A 412 8.42 11.61 -24.32
C GLY A 412 9.73 11.23 -23.63
N THR A 413 9.77 11.21 -22.29
CA THR A 413 10.97 10.86 -21.52
C THR A 413 11.17 9.33 -21.50
N PRO A 414 12.34 8.80 -21.87
CA PRO A 414 12.60 7.36 -21.84
C PRO A 414 12.64 6.84 -20.40
N VAL A 415 12.18 5.59 -20.20
CA VAL A 415 12.13 4.94 -18.88
C VAL A 415 12.91 3.63 -18.91
N ALA A 416 13.74 3.42 -17.89
CA ALA A 416 14.42 2.17 -17.60
C ALA A 416 14.00 1.63 -16.23
N ALA A 417 14.05 0.31 -16.02
CA ALA A 417 13.63 -0.30 -14.76
C ALA A 417 14.69 -1.25 -14.18
N ILE A 418 14.94 -1.14 -12.88
CA ILE A 418 15.73 -2.08 -12.07
C ILE A 418 14.79 -2.75 -11.05
N PRO A 419 13.86 -3.64 -11.45
CA PRO A 419 12.96 -4.28 -10.51
C PRO A 419 13.66 -5.42 -9.74
N GLY A 420 13.16 -5.76 -8.56
CA GLY A 420 13.62 -6.93 -7.80
C GLY A 420 13.54 -8.21 -8.62
N SER A 421 12.42 -8.42 -9.30
CA SER A 421 12.20 -9.50 -10.27
C SER A 421 11.25 -9.06 -11.39
N VAL A 422 11.23 -9.79 -12.51
CA VAL A 422 10.27 -9.59 -13.60
C VAL A 422 9.28 -10.77 -13.63
N GLY A 423 8.00 -10.47 -13.72
CA GLY A 423 6.93 -11.46 -13.84
C GLY A 423 6.40 -11.58 -15.26
N ASP A 424 5.10 -11.85 -15.34
CA ASP A 424 4.25 -11.93 -16.52
C ASP A 424 3.98 -10.53 -17.13
N LEU A 425 5.03 -9.74 -17.35
CA LEU A 425 4.98 -8.44 -17.98
C LEU A 425 4.72 -8.58 -19.50
N PRO A 426 3.62 -8.03 -20.05
CA PRO A 426 3.29 -8.13 -21.48
C PRO A 426 4.37 -7.50 -22.38
N ASP A 427 4.60 -8.07 -23.55
CA ASP A 427 5.67 -7.59 -24.46
C ASP A 427 5.42 -6.17 -24.98
N GLU A 428 4.15 -5.78 -25.16
CA GLU A 428 3.78 -4.39 -25.50
C GLU A 428 4.14 -3.38 -24.39
N VAL A 429 4.11 -3.81 -23.12
CA VAL A 429 4.54 -3.00 -21.97
C VAL A 429 6.07 -3.03 -21.87
N ARG A 430 6.69 -4.20 -22.04
CA ARG A 430 8.14 -4.37 -22.06
C ARG A 430 8.81 -3.45 -23.08
N ALA A 431 8.21 -3.29 -24.26
CA ALA A 431 8.69 -2.42 -25.34
C ALA A 431 8.60 -0.91 -25.04
N ARG A 432 7.90 -0.50 -23.98
CA ARG A 432 7.86 0.91 -23.51
C ARG A 432 9.08 1.29 -22.69
N PHE A 433 9.80 0.31 -22.14
CA PHE A 433 11.05 0.52 -21.40
C PHE A 433 12.25 0.50 -22.35
N SER A 434 13.22 1.40 -22.13
CA SER A 434 14.50 1.38 -22.84
C SER A 434 15.35 0.16 -22.47
N TRP A 435 15.26 -0.30 -21.22
CA TRP A 435 15.75 -1.60 -20.74
C TRP A 435 15.12 -1.97 -19.39
N ILE A 436 15.22 -3.25 -19.01
CA ILE A 436 14.78 -3.78 -17.73
C ILE A 436 15.87 -4.71 -17.17
N ARG A 437 16.41 -4.42 -15.99
CA ARG A 437 17.49 -5.18 -15.32
C ARG A 437 17.04 -5.73 -13.96
N SER A 438 16.60 -6.97 -13.96
CA SER A 438 16.15 -7.72 -12.77
C SER A 438 17.28 -7.93 -11.75
N LEU A 439 17.06 -7.62 -10.47
CA LEU A 439 18.04 -7.86 -9.40
C LEU A 439 18.26 -9.36 -9.15
N VAL A 440 17.19 -10.16 -9.19
CA VAL A 440 17.25 -11.62 -9.05
C VAL A 440 18.10 -12.24 -10.16
N ASP A 441 18.00 -11.76 -11.40
CA ASP A 441 18.79 -12.29 -12.52
C ASP A 441 20.23 -11.76 -12.54
N THR A 442 20.51 -10.66 -11.80
CA THR A 442 21.83 -10.02 -11.72
C THR A 442 22.67 -10.56 -10.56
N CYS A 443 22.06 -10.91 -9.41
CA CYS A 443 22.78 -11.33 -8.20
C CYS A 443 22.19 -12.57 -7.51
N GLY A 444 21.09 -13.13 -8.01
CA GLY A 444 20.36 -14.21 -7.36
C GLY A 444 19.49 -13.73 -6.18
N ALA A 445 18.38 -14.42 -5.96
CA ALA A 445 17.36 -14.06 -4.97
C ALA A 445 17.89 -13.85 -3.53
N SER A 446 18.95 -14.58 -3.16
CA SER A 446 19.58 -14.45 -1.83
C SER A 446 20.22 -13.08 -1.63
N ILE A 447 21.03 -12.62 -2.59
CA ILE A 447 21.73 -11.32 -2.49
C ILE A 447 20.75 -10.18 -2.69
N SER A 448 19.83 -10.26 -3.67
CA SER A 448 18.83 -9.20 -3.90
C SER A 448 17.89 -8.96 -2.71
N THR A 449 17.78 -9.91 -1.77
CA THR A 449 16.98 -9.79 -0.54
C THR A 449 17.81 -9.42 0.68
N SER A 450 19.07 -9.87 0.77
CA SER A 450 19.93 -9.66 1.95
C SER A 450 20.85 -8.44 1.85
N ASP A 451 21.21 -8.01 0.64
CA ASP A 451 21.86 -6.73 0.34
C ASP A 451 21.28 -6.15 -0.97
N PRO A 452 20.06 -5.57 -0.91
CA PRO A 452 19.44 -4.94 -2.07
C PRO A 452 20.26 -3.76 -2.60
N SER A 453 21.04 -3.09 -1.76
CA SER A 453 21.89 -1.94 -2.16
C SER A 453 23.04 -2.39 -3.07
N ALA A 454 23.77 -3.45 -2.67
CA ALA A 454 24.82 -4.02 -3.51
C ALA A 454 24.25 -4.61 -4.82
N ALA A 455 23.05 -5.21 -4.77
CA ALA A 455 22.37 -5.73 -5.96
C ALA A 455 21.96 -4.61 -6.93
N MET A 456 21.38 -3.51 -6.43
CA MET A 456 21.06 -2.33 -7.24
C MET A 456 22.31 -1.69 -7.85
N ALA A 457 23.38 -1.56 -7.07
CA ALA A 457 24.66 -1.06 -7.57
C ALA A 457 25.28 -2.01 -8.62
N ALA A 458 25.05 -3.32 -8.54
CA ALA A 458 25.48 -4.28 -9.57
C ALA A 458 24.68 -4.13 -10.86
N ALA A 459 23.36 -3.99 -10.78
CA ALA A 459 22.50 -3.71 -11.94
C ALA A 459 22.90 -2.39 -12.64
N VAL A 460 23.15 -1.33 -11.87
CA VAL A 460 23.64 -0.05 -12.42
C VAL A 460 24.99 -0.20 -13.14
N ARG A 461 25.95 -0.95 -12.58
CA ARG A 461 27.27 -1.16 -13.23
C ARG A 461 27.20 -1.88 -14.58
N LEU A 462 26.15 -2.66 -14.84
CA LEU A 462 25.96 -3.38 -16.11
C LEU A 462 25.35 -2.50 -17.22
N GLU A 463 24.44 -1.58 -16.86
CA GLU A 463 23.74 -0.71 -17.84
C GLU A 463 24.46 0.62 -18.07
N PHE A 464 25.10 1.17 -17.04
CA PHE A 464 25.84 2.43 -17.12
C PHE A 464 27.33 2.15 -17.29
N THR A 465 27.87 2.39 -18.49
CA THR A 465 29.32 2.35 -18.74
C THR A 465 29.99 3.64 -18.28
N ASP A 466 31.18 3.54 -17.70
CA ASP A 466 32.01 4.72 -17.45
C ASP A 466 32.54 5.23 -18.81
N PRO A 467 32.40 6.54 -19.13
CA PRO A 467 32.93 7.11 -20.38
C PRO A 467 34.42 6.85 -20.61
N THR A 468 35.21 6.64 -19.55
CA THR A 468 36.65 6.32 -19.61
C THR A 468 36.95 4.86 -19.95
N GLU A 469 36.05 3.92 -19.64
CA GLU A 469 36.19 2.51 -20.05
C GLU A 469 35.96 2.32 -21.56
N THR A 470 35.13 3.16 -22.18
CA THR A 470 34.89 3.16 -23.64
C THR A 470 35.97 3.85 -24.47
N ALA A 471 37.11 4.20 -23.87
CA ALA A 471 38.22 4.91 -24.50
C ALA A 471 39.55 4.11 -24.57
N GLY A 472 39.51 2.80 -24.29
CA GLY A 472 40.65 1.86 -24.37
C GLY A 472 40.73 1.08 -25.67
#